data_AF-A0A518UAW6-F1
#
_entry.id   AF-A0A518UAW6-F1
#
_cell.length_a   1.000
_cell.length_b   1.000
_cell.length_c   1.000
_cell.angle_alpha   90.00
_cell.angle_beta   90.00
_cell.angle_gamma   90.00
#
_symmetry.space_group_name_H-M   'P 1'
#
loop_
_entity.id
_entity.type
_entity.pdbx_description
1 polymer ?
#
loop_
_entity_poly.entity_id
_entity_poly.type
_entity_poly.pdbx_seq_one_letter_code
_entity_poly.pdbx_strand_id
1 'polypeptide(L)'
;MNLVDALRRWPGEGFAAALKAALERLPVHELPLGGGGGLTVADNPVTVSLLEAEATAAAIVAKVGVFYEEILAGCACGDEPQTAAAYREIRVTIDRAGGAAHFETLPESAP
;
A
#
# COMPACT_ATOMS: atom_id res chain seq x y z
N MET A 1 -10.98 1.94 5.74
CA MET A 1 -10.56 3.27 5.23
C MET A 1 -11.56 3.78 4.21
N ASN A 2 -11.70 5.10 4.05
CA ASN A 2 -12.53 5.72 3.01
C ASN A 2 -11.68 6.59 2.08
N LEU A 3 -11.78 6.35 0.76
CA LEU A 3 -11.05 7.03 -0.31
C LEU A 3 -11.98 7.87 -1.21
N VAL A 4 -12.97 8.57 -0.64
CA VAL A 4 -13.88 9.48 -1.37
C VAL A 4 -13.11 10.46 -2.28
N ASP A 5 -11.99 11.01 -1.81
CA ASP A 5 -11.20 11.97 -2.58
C ASP A 5 -10.59 11.37 -3.85
N ALA A 6 -10.07 10.15 -3.77
CA ALA A 6 -9.57 9.44 -4.95
C ALA A 6 -10.75 9.10 -5.88
N LEU A 7 -11.84 8.57 -5.33
CA LEU A 7 -13.06 8.24 -6.08
C LEU A 7 -13.61 9.44 -6.87
N ARG A 8 -13.67 10.64 -6.26
CA ARG A 8 -14.15 11.88 -6.92
C ARG A 8 -13.29 12.34 -8.08
N ARG A 9 -12.02 11.93 -8.12
CA ARG A 9 -11.06 12.29 -9.17
C ARG A 9 -10.95 11.22 -10.26
N TRP A 10 -11.80 10.18 -10.20
CA TRP A 10 -11.84 9.11 -11.17
C TRP A 10 -12.90 9.33 -12.27
N PRO A 11 -12.61 8.99 -13.54
CA PRO A 11 -11.27 8.78 -14.09
C PRO A 11 -10.57 10.15 -14.30
N GLY A 12 -9.25 10.23 -14.09
CA GLY A 12 -8.52 11.47 -14.33
C GLY A 12 -7.12 11.51 -13.74
N GLU A 13 -6.33 12.49 -14.18
CA GLU A 13 -4.93 12.69 -13.78
C GLU A 13 -4.77 12.92 -12.26
N GLY A 14 -5.82 13.38 -11.58
CA GLY A 14 -5.83 13.57 -10.14
C GLY A 14 -6.03 12.30 -9.30
N PHE A 15 -6.47 11.19 -9.92
CA PHE A 15 -6.73 9.94 -9.18
C PHE A 15 -5.45 9.38 -8.57
N ALA A 16 -4.40 9.23 -9.37
CA ALA A 16 -3.13 8.64 -8.92
C ALA A 16 -2.53 9.44 -7.76
N ALA A 17 -2.52 10.77 -7.87
CA ALA A 17 -2.01 11.66 -6.83
C ALA A 17 -2.84 11.57 -5.53
N ALA A 18 -4.17 11.55 -5.64
CA ALA A 18 -5.05 11.45 -4.47
C ALA A 18 -4.98 10.07 -3.79
N LEU A 19 -4.91 8.99 -4.57
CA LEU A 19 -4.72 7.64 -4.06
C LEU A 19 -3.37 7.52 -3.35
N LYS A 20 -2.28 7.95 -3.99
CA LYS A 20 -0.93 7.98 -3.39
C LYS A 20 -0.93 8.73 -2.06
N ALA A 21 -1.41 9.97 -2.06
CA ALA A 21 -1.43 10.80 -0.85
C ALA A 21 -2.27 10.19 0.28
N ALA A 22 -3.37 9.50 -0.05
CA ALA A 22 -4.20 8.84 0.94
C ALA A 22 -3.50 7.62 1.54
N LEU A 23 -2.83 6.80 0.73
CA LEU A 23 -2.14 5.59 1.18
C LEU A 23 -0.88 5.90 1.98
N GLU A 24 -0.10 6.92 1.59
CA GLU A 24 1.12 7.33 2.31
C GLU A 24 0.84 7.98 3.67
N ARG A 25 -0.41 8.40 3.90
CA ARG A 25 -0.87 8.91 5.20
C ARG A 25 -1.39 7.82 6.13
N LEU A 26 -1.58 6.60 5.63
CA LEU A 26 -1.99 5.48 6.46
C LEU A 26 -0.80 5.03 7.32
N PRO A 27 -1.04 4.69 8.58
CA PRO A 27 -0.02 4.01 9.36
C PRO A 27 0.29 2.67 8.68
N VAL A 28 1.58 2.30 8.70
CA VAL A 28 2.10 1.19 7.90
C VAL A 28 1.42 -0.16 8.19
N HIS A 29 0.93 -0.33 9.43
CA HIS A 29 0.22 -1.53 9.87
C HIS A 29 -1.21 -1.66 9.32
N GLU A 30 -1.80 -0.61 8.75
CA GLU A 30 -3.08 -0.69 8.04
C GLU A 30 -2.93 -1.20 6.59
N LEU A 31 -1.70 -1.21 6.08
CA LEU A 31 -1.38 -1.77 4.77
C LEU A 31 -0.94 -3.23 4.95
N PRO A 32 -1.36 -4.15 4.05
CA PRO A 32 -1.01 -5.57 4.13
C PRO A 32 0.43 -5.83 3.66
N LEU A 33 1.41 -5.12 4.21
CA LEU A 33 2.83 -5.18 3.80
C LEU A 33 3.58 -6.32 4.49
N GLY A 34 3.20 -6.62 5.73
CA GLY A 34 3.80 -7.70 6.52
C GLY A 34 3.53 -9.07 5.90
N GLY A 35 4.58 -9.74 5.43
CA GLY A 35 4.46 -11.03 4.78
C GLY A 35 5.39 -12.08 5.36
N GLY A 36 4.82 -12.94 6.23
CA GLY A 36 5.21 -14.35 6.43
C GLY A 36 6.62 -14.71 6.92
N GLY A 37 7.60 -13.80 6.90
CA GLY A 37 9.01 -14.09 7.17
C GLY A 37 9.50 -13.77 8.58
N GLY A 38 8.62 -13.28 9.46
CA GLY A 38 8.98 -12.87 10.83
C GLY A 38 9.71 -11.52 10.92
N LEU A 39 9.89 -10.80 9.81
CA LEU A 39 10.44 -9.45 9.78
C LEU A 39 9.35 -8.43 10.18
N THR A 40 9.76 -7.40 10.93
CA THR A 40 8.87 -6.34 11.40
C THR A 40 8.95 -5.17 10.44
N VAL A 41 7.82 -4.64 9.99
CA VAL A 41 7.80 -3.42 9.17
C VAL A 41 8.20 -2.22 10.05
N ALA A 42 9.16 -1.42 9.59
CA ALA A 42 9.56 -0.21 10.29
C ALA A 42 8.42 0.83 10.27
N ASP A 43 8.28 1.60 11.36
CA ASP A 43 7.25 2.65 11.48
C ASP A 43 7.65 3.94 10.75
N ASN A 44 8.09 3.79 9.50
CA ASN A 44 8.49 4.88 8.62
C ASN A 44 7.43 5.11 7.52
N PRO A 45 7.31 6.34 6.99
CA PRO A 45 6.41 6.62 5.87
C PRO A 45 6.74 5.74 4.67
N VAL A 46 5.71 5.15 4.06
CA VAL A 46 5.85 4.39 2.82
C VAL A 46 5.84 5.32 1.61
N THR A 47 6.39 4.84 0.50
CA THR A 47 6.23 5.49 -0.81
C THR A 47 5.33 4.63 -1.68
N VAL A 48 4.30 5.24 -2.27
CA VAL A 48 3.31 4.52 -3.09
C VAL A 48 3.36 4.96 -4.56
N SER A 49 3.27 3.99 -5.46
CA SER A 49 3.18 4.20 -6.91
C SER A 49 1.99 3.44 -7.49
N LEU A 50 1.18 4.12 -8.31
CA LEU A 50 0.09 3.47 -9.05
C LEU A 50 0.68 2.72 -10.25
N LEU A 51 0.39 1.42 -10.34
CA LEU A 51 0.87 0.55 -11.42
C LEU A 51 -0.21 0.38 -12.48
N GLU A 52 -1.41 0.03 -12.04
CA GLU A 52 -2.57 -0.19 -12.91
C GLU A 52 -3.83 0.26 -12.20
N ALA A 53 -4.82 0.74 -12.94
CA ALA A 53 -6.14 1.01 -12.41
C ALA A 53 -7.21 0.72 -13.44
N GLU A 54 -8.25 0.03 -13.01
CA GLU A 54 -9.41 -0.28 -13.81
C GLU A 54 -10.68 0.00 -13.02
N ALA A 55 -11.78 0.16 -13.74
CA ALA A 55 -13.08 0.41 -13.14
C ALA A 55 -14.12 -0.56 -13.64
N THR A 56 -14.92 -1.04 -12.71
CA THR A 56 -16.15 -1.79 -12.95
C THR A 56 -17.36 -0.91 -12.64
N ALA A 57 -18.56 -1.44 -12.82
CA ALA A 57 -19.78 -0.75 -12.41
C ALA A 57 -19.82 -0.47 -10.89
N ALA A 58 -19.26 -1.38 -10.08
CA ALA A 58 -19.36 -1.35 -8.62
C ALA A 58 -18.13 -0.73 -7.93
N ALA A 59 -16.94 -0.84 -8.53
CA ALA A 59 -15.69 -0.46 -7.85
C ALA A 59 -14.62 0.07 -8.82
N ILE A 60 -13.64 0.77 -8.26
CA ILE A 60 -12.34 1.03 -8.88
C ILE A 60 -11.34 0.06 -8.27
N VAL A 61 -10.62 -0.69 -9.09
CA VAL A 61 -9.59 -1.63 -8.66
C VAL A 61 -8.25 -1.07 -9.12
N ALA A 62 -7.37 -0.77 -8.18
CA ALA A 62 -6.04 -0.25 -8.44
C ALA A 62 -4.98 -1.23 -7.94
N LYS A 63 -3.99 -1.52 -8.79
CA LYS A 63 -2.75 -2.18 -8.40
C LYS A 63 -1.74 -1.09 -8.04
N VAL A 64 -1.20 -1.15 -6.82
CA VAL A 64 -0.20 -0.20 -6.35
C VAL A 64 1.03 -0.92 -5.84
N GLY A 65 2.20 -0.35 -6.15
CA GLY A 65 3.47 -0.73 -5.56
C GLY A 65 3.74 0.12 -4.32
N VAL A 66 4.18 -0.52 -3.25
CA VAL A 66 4.48 0.12 -1.97
C VAL A 66 5.94 -0.18 -1.62
N PHE A 67 6.73 0.88 -1.49
CA PHE A 67 8.11 0.84 -1.04
C PHE A 67 8.15 1.21 0.44
N TYR A 68 8.79 0.39 1.24
CA TYR A 68 8.83 0.52 2.69
C TYR A 68 10.14 -0.05 3.25
N GLU A 69 10.31 -0.01 4.56
CA GLU A 69 11.48 -0.58 5.23
C GLU A 69 11.08 -1.69 6.19
N GLU A 70 11.88 -2.75 6.25
CA GLU A 70 11.75 -3.85 7.21
C GLU A 70 12.92 -3.82 8.19
N ILE A 71 12.61 -4.03 9.46
CA ILE A 71 13.59 -4.20 10.52
C ILE A 71 14.18 -5.61 10.38
N LEU A 72 15.47 -5.65 10.07
CA LEU A 72 16.26 -6.86 10.11
C LEU A 72 16.44 -7.25 11.58
N ALA A 73 16.00 -8.46 11.95
CA ALA A 73 16.23 -8.98 13.28
C ALA A 73 17.75 -9.20 13.49
N GLY A 74 18.41 -8.21 14.07
CA GLY A 74 19.80 -8.32 14.50
C GLY A 74 19.87 -9.16 15.78
N CYS A 75 20.78 -10.14 15.83
CA CYS A 75 21.19 -10.74 17.10
C CYS A 75 21.48 -9.61 18.10
N ALA A 76 20.95 -9.72 19.31
CA ALA A 76 20.85 -8.70 20.36
C ALA A 76 22.18 -8.15 20.94
N CYS A 77 23.19 -7.88 20.11
CA CYS A 77 24.51 -7.41 20.50
C CYS A 77 24.90 -6.05 19.85
N GLY A 78 23.92 -5.25 19.41
CA GLY A 78 24.12 -3.87 18.95
C GLY A 78 22.84 -3.04 19.12
N ASP A 79 22.96 -1.81 19.60
CA ASP A 79 21.88 -1.00 20.21
C ASP A 79 20.84 -0.45 19.21
N GLU A 80 21.09 -0.52 17.89
CA GLU A 80 20.24 0.11 16.88
C GLU A 80 19.66 -0.92 15.88
N PRO A 81 18.32 -0.95 15.68
CA PRO A 81 17.69 -1.82 14.70
C PRO A 81 18.16 -1.45 13.29
N GLN A 82 18.68 -2.43 12.54
CA GLN A 82 19.04 -2.26 11.13
C GLN A 82 17.77 -2.38 10.28
N THR A 83 17.56 -1.46 9.34
CA THR A 83 16.47 -1.54 8.37
C THR A 83 16.98 -1.90 6.98
N ALA A 84 16.12 -2.53 6.17
CA ALA A 84 16.36 -2.80 4.76
C ALA A 84 15.15 -2.35 3.92
N ALA A 85 15.41 -1.82 2.73
CA ALA A 85 14.36 -1.46 1.79
C ALA A 85 13.61 -2.72 1.29
N ALA A 86 12.30 -2.63 1.24
CA ALA A 86 11.38 -3.67 0.82
C ALA A 86 10.34 -3.11 -0.15
N TYR A 87 9.76 -4.00 -0.97
CA TYR A 87 8.75 -3.67 -1.96
C TYR A 87 7.62 -4.70 -1.94
N ARG A 88 6.38 -4.22 -1.99
CA ARG A 88 5.18 -5.05 -2.08
C ARG A 88 4.18 -4.47 -3.06
N GLU A 89 3.50 -5.36 -3.76
CA GLU A 89 2.34 -5.00 -4.57
C GLU A 89 1.06 -5.34 -3.80
N ILE A 90 0.14 -4.40 -3.78
CA ILE A 90 -1.18 -4.59 -3.16
C ILE A 90 -2.27 -4.16 -4.14
N ARG A 91 -3.43 -4.80 -4.01
CA ARG A 91 -4.66 -4.39 -4.66
C ARG A 91 -5.45 -3.49 -3.72
N VAL A 92 -5.92 -2.37 -4.26
CA VAL A 92 -6.82 -1.44 -3.61
C VAL A 92 -8.15 -1.47 -4.35
N THR A 93 -9.20 -1.94 -3.69
CA THR A 93 -10.57 -1.93 -4.22
C THR A 93 -11.35 -0.82 -3.54
N ILE A 94 -11.84 0.16 -4.31
CA ILE A 94 -12.63 1.30 -3.84
C ILE A 94 -14.07 1.13 -4.31
N ASP A 95 -14.99 0.96 -3.37
CA ASP A 95 -16.43 0.92 -3.63
C ASP A 95 -16.93 2.28 -4.16
N ARG A 96 -17.73 2.26 -5.22
CA ARG A 96 -18.25 3.48 -5.86
C ARG A 96 -19.43 4.11 -5.13
N ALA A 97 -20.15 3.37 -4.30
CA ALA A 97 -21.31 3.89 -3.58
C ALA A 97 -20.89 4.77 -2.39
N GLY A 98 -19.78 4.45 -1.74
CA GLY A 98 -19.34 5.15 -0.52
C GLY A 98 -17.86 5.51 -0.43
N GLY A 99 -17.01 5.06 -1.36
CA GLY A 99 -15.56 5.23 -1.29
C GLY A 99 -14.88 4.29 -0.30
N ALA A 100 -15.58 3.29 0.24
CA ALA A 100 -14.98 2.30 1.13
C ALA A 100 -13.85 1.55 0.41
N ALA A 101 -12.68 1.48 1.04
CA ALA A 101 -11.49 0.89 0.44
C ALA A 101 -11.08 -0.39 1.18
N HIS A 102 -10.76 -1.41 0.39
CA HIS A 102 -10.22 -2.69 0.85
C HIS A 102 -8.84 -2.93 0.24
N PHE A 103 -7.96 -3.53 1.04
CA PHE A 103 -6.58 -3.82 0.67
C PHE A 103 -6.33 -5.32 0.69
N GLU A 104 -5.71 -5.82 -0.37
CA GLU A 104 -5.34 -7.23 -0.49
C GLU A 104 -3.90 -7.31 -0.98
N THR A 105 -3.10 -8.18 -0.37
CA THR A 105 -1.76 -8.48 -0.88
C THR A 105 -1.89 -9.22 -2.20
N LEU A 106 -1.11 -8.81 -3.20
CA LEU A 106 -1.01 -9.59 -4.43
C LEU A 106 0.09 -10.63 -4.25
N PRO A 107 -0.12 -11.87 -4.76
CA PRO A 107 0.96 -12.83 -4.80
C PRO A 107 2.11 -12.23 -5.60
N GLU A 108 3.33 -12.47 -5.14
CA GLU A 108 4.52 -12.16 -5.92
C GLU A 108 4.33 -12.84 -7.28
N SER A 109 4.31 -12.05 -8.36
CA SER A 109 4.19 -12.60 -9.70
C SER A 109 5.44 -13.42 -9.95
N ALA A 110 5.32 -14.75 -9.80
CA ALA A 110 6.41 -15.67 -10.06
C ALA A 110 6.93 -15.45 -11.50
N PRO A 111 8.26 -15.39 -11.69
CA PRO A 111 8.86 -15.19 -13.00
C PRO A 111 8.56 -16.33 -13.99
#